data_AF-A0A521NJD1-F1
#
_entry.id   AF-A0A521NJD1-F1
#
_cell.length_a   1.000
_cell.length_b   1.000
_cell.length_c   1.000
_cell.angle_alpha   90.00
_cell.angle_beta   90.00
_cell.angle_gamma   90.00
#
_symmetry.space_group_name_H-M   'P 1'
#
loop_
_entity.id
_entity.type
_entity.pdbx_description
1 polymer ?
#
loop_
_entity_poly.entity_id
_entity_poly.type
_entity_poly.pdbx_seq_one_letter_code
_entity_poly.pdbx_strand_id
1 'polypeptide(L)'
;FGHPEVYILILPGFGIISHIVSTFSKKPIFGYLAMAYAMVAIGFVGFIVWAHHMYTVGMGVNLRAYFIAATMIIAVPTGVKIFSWIATMWGGSISFKTPMLWAIGFIFLFTIGGVTGVVLSNAGIDYSLHDTYYVVAHFHYVLSLGAVFAIFAGFYYWFEKMFGVKYNEFLGATHFWIMFVGVNLVFFPQHFLGLQGMPRRYIDYPDAYTYWNQISSIGYVITAVGVLVFLIMLAEAAIRRRPGVDNPWGEGATTLEWTLSSPPPHHQFNELPVVKTDEH
;
A
#
# COMPACT_ATOMS: atom_id res chain seq x y z
N PHE A 1 -7.65 -20.34 -0.21
CA PHE A 1 -8.41 -19.09 -0.29
C PHE A 1 -7.68 -17.93 0.36
N GLY A 2 -7.39 -17.97 1.68
CA GLY A 2 -6.87 -16.81 2.40
C GLY A 2 -5.56 -16.20 1.86
N HIS A 3 -4.67 -17.00 1.27
CA HIS A 3 -3.46 -16.43 0.66
C HIS A 3 -3.73 -15.73 -0.69
N PRO A 4 -4.41 -16.32 -1.68
CA PRO A 4 -4.86 -15.57 -2.87
C PRO A 4 -5.61 -14.26 -2.56
N GLU A 5 -6.43 -14.24 -1.50
CA GLU A 5 -7.20 -13.05 -1.10
C GLU A 5 -6.33 -11.82 -0.83
N VAL A 6 -5.14 -12.00 -0.22
CA VAL A 6 -4.24 -10.86 0.04
C VAL A 6 -3.76 -10.22 -1.26
N TYR A 7 -3.65 -10.99 -2.35
CA TYR A 7 -3.28 -10.47 -3.66
C TYR A 7 -4.44 -9.78 -4.37
N ILE A 8 -5.68 -10.26 -4.17
CA ILE A 8 -6.88 -9.59 -4.67
C ILE A 8 -6.95 -8.16 -4.11
N LEU A 9 -6.59 -7.98 -2.83
CA LEU A 9 -6.59 -6.67 -2.18
C LEU A 9 -5.46 -5.77 -2.66
N ILE A 10 -4.23 -6.30 -2.83
CA ILE A 10 -3.06 -5.46 -3.13
C ILE A 10 -2.90 -5.10 -4.62
N LEU A 11 -3.33 -5.97 -5.54
CA LEU A 11 -3.14 -5.75 -6.98
C LEU A 11 -3.83 -4.47 -7.50
N PRO A 12 -5.07 -4.13 -7.11
CA PRO A 12 -5.65 -2.82 -7.42
C PRO A 12 -4.86 -1.66 -6.82
N GLY A 13 -4.39 -1.82 -5.57
CA GLY A 13 -3.55 -0.83 -4.90
C GLY A 13 -2.28 -0.52 -5.70
N PHE A 14 -1.62 -1.56 -6.23
CA PHE A 14 -0.48 -1.38 -7.12
C PHE A 14 -0.81 -0.58 -8.39
N GLY A 15 -2.00 -0.77 -8.96
CA GLY A 15 -2.48 0.03 -10.08
C GLY A 15 -2.59 1.51 -9.69
N ILE A 16 -3.28 1.81 -8.59
CA ILE A 16 -3.44 3.16 -8.05
C ILE A 16 -2.08 3.85 -7.87
N ILE A 17 -1.15 3.18 -7.20
CA ILE A 17 0.20 3.72 -6.99
C ILE A 17 0.94 3.97 -8.29
N SER A 18 0.77 3.10 -9.29
CA SER A 18 1.38 3.30 -10.61
C SER A 18 0.84 4.57 -11.29
N HIS A 19 -0.48 4.77 -11.31
CA HIS A 19 -1.07 5.98 -11.89
C HIS A 19 -0.58 7.25 -11.19
N ILE A 20 -0.58 7.26 -9.85
CA ILE A 20 -0.13 8.41 -9.05
C ILE A 20 1.36 8.70 -9.30
N VAL A 21 2.22 7.68 -9.24
CA VAL A 21 3.66 7.85 -9.48
C VAL A 21 3.93 8.39 -10.88
N SER A 22 3.26 7.84 -11.91
CA SER A 22 3.35 8.31 -13.29
C SER A 22 2.95 9.79 -13.40
N THR A 23 1.76 10.12 -12.88
CA THR A 23 1.18 11.46 -12.98
C THR A 23 2.01 12.51 -12.28
N PHE A 24 2.42 12.27 -11.03
CA PHE A 24 3.19 13.27 -10.29
C PHE A 24 4.68 13.27 -10.62
N SER A 25 5.19 12.30 -11.38
CA SER A 25 6.54 12.34 -11.97
C SER A 25 6.56 12.91 -13.39
N LYS A 26 5.38 13.10 -14.01
CA LYS A 26 5.19 13.53 -15.41
C LYS A 26 5.97 12.66 -16.40
N LYS A 27 5.97 11.35 -16.15
CA LYS A 27 6.70 10.36 -16.93
C LYS A 27 5.86 9.10 -17.05
N PRO A 28 5.89 8.40 -18.19
CA PRO A 28 5.28 7.09 -18.31
C PRO A 28 5.94 6.11 -17.34
N ILE A 29 5.20 5.07 -17.00
CA ILE A 29 5.68 3.98 -16.14
C ILE A 29 6.91 3.32 -16.77
N PHE A 30 8.01 3.30 -16.02
CA PHE A 30 9.22 2.60 -16.43
C PHE A 30 9.00 1.08 -16.43
N GLY A 31 9.22 0.44 -17.57
CA GLY A 31 9.11 -1.00 -17.71
C GLY A 31 7.67 -1.51 -17.60
N TYR A 32 6.71 -0.85 -18.25
CA TYR A 32 5.29 -1.22 -18.24
C TYR A 32 5.05 -2.73 -18.47
N LEU A 33 5.68 -3.33 -19.49
CA LEU A 33 5.54 -4.77 -19.76
C LEU A 33 6.03 -5.63 -18.59
N ALA A 34 7.16 -5.28 -17.99
CA ALA A 34 7.69 -5.99 -16.82
C ALA A 34 6.73 -5.87 -15.63
N MET A 35 6.14 -4.70 -15.40
CA MET A 35 5.15 -4.50 -14.34
C MET A 35 3.84 -5.26 -14.59
N ALA A 36 3.37 -5.32 -15.84
CA ALA A 36 2.18 -6.07 -16.24
C ALA A 36 2.40 -7.57 -16.02
N TYR A 37 3.51 -8.12 -16.52
CA TYR A 37 3.86 -9.52 -16.31
C TYR A 37 4.13 -9.85 -14.84
N ALA A 38 4.69 -8.92 -14.06
CA ALA A 38 4.82 -9.10 -12.62
C ALA A 38 3.46 -9.24 -11.92
N MET A 39 2.43 -8.48 -12.33
CA MET A 39 1.08 -8.63 -11.76
C MET A 39 0.44 -9.97 -12.12
N VAL A 40 0.60 -10.42 -13.38
CA VAL A 40 0.13 -11.75 -13.81
C VAL A 40 0.85 -12.85 -13.02
N ALA A 41 2.16 -12.75 -12.86
CA ALA A 41 2.96 -13.70 -12.08
C ALA A 41 2.54 -13.74 -10.62
N ILE A 42 2.34 -12.58 -9.97
CA ILE A 42 1.85 -12.51 -8.58
C ILE A 42 0.46 -13.15 -8.47
N GLY A 43 -0.45 -12.84 -9.41
CA GLY A 43 -1.79 -13.41 -9.45
C GLY A 43 -1.76 -14.94 -9.57
N PHE A 44 -0.92 -15.49 -10.44
CA PHE A 44 -0.78 -16.94 -10.62
C PHE A 44 -0.08 -17.63 -9.43
N VAL A 45 1.11 -17.13 -9.04
CA VAL A 45 1.91 -17.76 -7.98
C VAL A 45 1.19 -17.67 -6.63
N GLY A 46 0.34 -16.67 -6.42
CA GLY A 46 -0.49 -16.55 -5.22
C GLY A 46 -1.40 -17.77 -4.96
N PHE A 47 -1.71 -18.57 -5.98
CA PHE A 47 -2.48 -19.81 -5.82
C PHE A 47 -1.65 -21.02 -5.40
N ILE A 48 -0.31 -20.94 -5.37
CA ILE A 48 0.57 -22.10 -5.12
C ILE A 48 1.49 -21.96 -3.91
N VAL A 49 1.28 -20.95 -3.05
CA VAL A 49 2.16 -20.67 -1.90
C VAL A 49 1.46 -20.69 -0.54
N TRP A 50 0.17 -20.99 -0.49
CA TRP A 50 -0.65 -20.83 0.72
C TRP A 50 -0.14 -21.59 1.96
N ALA A 51 0.58 -22.71 1.78
CA ALA A 51 0.95 -23.56 2.90
C ALA A 51 2.12 -23.01 3.73
N HIS A 52 2.73 -21.87 3.35
CA HIS A 52 3.63 -21.16 4.26
C HIS A 52 2.94 -20.68 5.54
N HIS A 53 1.60 -20.59 5.55
CA HIS A 53 0.81 -20.32 6.76
C HIS A 53 0.71 -21.54 7.69
N MET A 54 1.30 -22.68 7.33
CA MET A 54 1.11 -23.97 7.99
C MET A 54 2.44 -24.65 8.34
N TYR A 55 3.56 -23.93 8.38
CA TYR A 55 4.88 -24.55 8.61
C TYR A 55 5.02 -25.28 9.95
N THR A 56 4.23 -24.88 10.95
CA THR A 56 4.26 -25.43 12.31
C THR A 56 3.32 -26.64 12.52
N VAL A 57 2.52 -27.05 11.53
CA VAL A 57 1.54 -28.15 11.68
C VAL A 57 2.14 -29.56 11.55
N GLY A 58 3.47 -29.69 11.52
CA GLY A 58 4.15 -30.97 11.31
C GLY A 58 4.35 -31.37 9.85
N MET A 59 4.38 -30.39 8.93
CA MET A 59 4.61 -30.62 7.51
C MET A 59 5.96 -31.30 7.22
N GLY A 60 5.97 -32.32 6.36
CA GLY A 60 7.19 -33.03 5.95
C GLY A 60 8.22 -32.12 5.24
N VAL A 61 9.51 -32.47 5.35
CA VAL A 61 10.64 -31.63 4.90
C VAL A 61 10.56 -31.24 3.42
N ASN A 62 10.24 -32.20 2.54
CA ASN A 62 10.17 -31.94 1.09
C ASN A 62 9.05 -30.95 0.73
N LEU A 63 7.88 -31.11 1.35
CA LEU A 63 6.75 -30.21 1.11
C LEU A 63 7.07 -28.80 1.63
N ARG A 64 7.71 -28.71 2.79
CA ARG A 64 8.18 -27.45 3.37
C ARG A 64 9.19 -26.76 2.46
N ALA A 65 10.19 -27.48 1.96
CA ALA A 65 11.20 -26.96 1.05
C ALA A 65 10.59 -26.36 -0.24
N TYR A 66 9.58 -27.03 -0.81
CA TYR A 66 8.82 -26.48 -1.94
C TYR A 66 8.17 -25.14 -1.60
N PHE A 67 7.42 -25.06 -0.51
CA PHE A 67 6.71 -23.83 -0.14
C PHE A 67 7.66 -22.69 0.26
N ILE A 68 8.83 -22.98 0.84
CA ILE A 68 9.88 -21.97 1.08
C ILE A 68 10.31 -21.37 -0.25
N ALA A 69 10.75 -22.21 -1.19
CA ALA A 69 11.25 -21.76 -2.49
C ALA A 69 10.17 -20.99 -3.27
N ALA A 70 8.96 -21.56 -3.37
CA ALA A 70 7.85 -20.95 -4.09
C ALA A 70 7.45 -19.59 -3.48
N THR A 71 7.44 -19.47 -2.15
CA THR A 71 7.11 -18.20 -1.48
C THR A 71 8.19 -17.15 -1.68
N MET A 72 9.47 -17.53 -1.57
CA MET A 72 10.60 -16.62 -1.81
C MET A 72 10.59 -16.05 -3.24
N ILE A 73 10.20 -16.85 -4.23
CA ILE A 73 10.13 -16.42 -5.64
C ILE A 73 9.17 -15.24 -5.84
N ILE A 74 8.10 -15.10 -5.04
CA ILE A 74 7.14 -13.98 -5.16
C ILE A 74 7.81 -12.63 -4.87
N ALA A 75 8.90 -12.60 -4.11
CA ALA A 75 9.63 -11.37 -3.85
C ALA A 75 10.21 -10.76 -5.14
N VAL A 76 10.50 -11.57 -6.16
CA VAL A 76 11.07 -11.09 -7.44
C VAL A 76 10.09 -10.21 -8.23
N PRO A 77 8.88 -10.68 -8.64
CA PRO A 77 7.94 -9.81 -9.36
C PRO A 77 7.49 -8.61 -8.51
N THR A 78 7.42 -8.77 -7.20
CA THR A 78 7.13 -7.66 -6.29
C THR A 78 8.25 -6.60 -6.31
N GLY A 79 9.51 -7.05 -6.27
CA GLY A 79 10.69 -6.19 -6.38
C GLY A 79 10.74 -5.44 -7.71
N VAL A 80 10.45 -6.12 -8.83
CA VAL A 80 10.34 -5.48 -10.16
C VAL A 80 9.41 -4.27 -10.11
N LYS A 81 8.24 -4.38 -9.46
CA LYS A 81 7.31 -3.26 -9.33
C LYS A 81 7.87 -2.11 -8.50
N ILE A 82 8.50 -2.40 -7.35
CA ILE A 82 9.13 -1.39 -6.49
C ILE A 82 10.20 -0.61 -7.26
N PHE A 83 11.09 -1.33 -7.95
CA PHE A 83 12.13 -0.70 -8.77
C PHE A 83 11.56 0.08 -9.96
N SER A 84 10.51 -0.42 -10.60
CA SER A 84 9.82 0.32 -11.67
C SER A 84 9.22 1.64 -11.19
N TRP A 85 8.60 1.69 -10.01
CA TRP A 85 8.12 2.96 -9.45
C TRP A 85 9.27 3.94 -9.15
N ILE A 86 10.35 3.44 -8.55
CA ILE A 86 11.54 4.27 -8.27
C ILE A 86 12.15 4.81 -9.58
N ALA A 87 12.28 3.96 -10.60
CA ALA A 87 12.79 4.34 -11.91
C ALA A 87 11.85 5.31 -12.67
N THR A 88 10.54 5.20 -12.45
CA THR A 88 9.56 6.17 -12.98
C THR A 88 9.81 7.55 -12.39
N MET A 89 9.95 7.64 -11.06
CA MET A 89 10.27 8.89 -10.35
C MET A 89 11.64 9.46 -10.74
N TRP A 90 12.64 8.60 -10.98
CA TRP A 90 14.00 9.01 -11.31
C TRP A 90 14.07 9.87 -12.58
N GLY A 91 14.65 11.07 -12.49
CA GLY A 91 14.73 12.00 -13.61
C GLY A 91 13.39 12.59 -14.06
N GLY A 92 12.31 12.38 -13.30
CA GLY A 92 11.02 13.04 -13.51
C GLY A 92 10.92 14.41 -12.82
N SER A 93 9.85 15.13 -13.10
CA SER A 93 9.52 16.41 -12.45
C SER A 93 8.53 16.15 -11.31
N ILE A 94 9.06 15.71 -10.17
CA ILE A 94 8.25 15.22 -9.05
C ILE A 94 7.50 16.36 -8.36
N SER A 95 6.17 16.22 -8.24
CA SER A 95 5.30 17.11 -7.49
C SER A 95 4.78 16.43 -6.21
N PHE A 96 5.14 16.95 -5.04
CA PHE A 96 4.77 16.38 -3.73
C PHE A 96 3.36 16.81 -3.28
N LYS A 97 2.35 16.54 -4.11
CA LYS A 97 0.94 16.63 -3.69
C LYS A 97 0.58 15.47 -2.77
N THR A 98 -0.52 15.62 -2.03
CA THR A 98 -1.02 14.65 -1.05
C THR A 98 -1.05 13.22 -1.61
N PRO A 99 -1.59 12.93 -2.82
CA PRO A 99 -1.59 11.57 -3.34
C PRO A 99 -0.19 11.00 -3.52
N MET A 100 0.77 11.82 -3.94
CA MET A 100 2.17 11.42 -4.11
C MET A 100 2.85 11.12 -2.77
N LEU A 101 2.52 11.85 -1.70
CA LEU A 101 2.99 11.54 -0.34
C LEU A 101 2.52 10.14 0.08
N TRP A 102 1.23 9.84 -0.10
CA TRP A 102 0.68 8.52 0.19
C TRP A 102 1.31 7.42 -0.67
N ALA A 103 1.59 7.68 -1.95
CA ALA A 103 2.27 6.73 -2.82
C ALA A 103 3.71 6.43 -2.41
N ILE A 104 4.48 7.45 -2.03
CA ILE A 104 5.84 7.26 -1.50
C ILE A 104 5.79 6.53 -0.15
N GLY A 105 4.84 6.90 0.73
CA GLY A 105 4.61 6.22 1.99
C GLY A 105 4.26 4.74 1.79
N PHE A 106 3.41 4.44 0.82
CA PHE A 106 3.11 3.07 0.41
C PHE A 106 4.37 2.33 -0.01
N ILE A 107 5.17 2.87 -0.94
CA ILE A 107 6.38 2.23 -1.45
C ILE A 107 7.35 1.92 -0.28
N PHE A 108 7.52 2.86 0.65
CA PHE A 108 8.37 2.69 1.82
C PHE A 108 7.87 1.58 2.76
N LEU A 109 6.61 1.69 3.23
CA LEU A 109 6.03 0.74 4.18
C LEU A 109 5.95 -0.67 3.58
N PHE A 110 5.50 -0.75 2.33
CA PHE A 110 5.37 -2.01 1.62
C PHE A 110 6.74 -2.69 1.40
N THR A 111 7.80 -1.91 1.16
CA THR A 111 9.17 -2.46 1.06
C THR A 111 9.63 -3.05 2.38
N ILE A 112 9.47 -2.33 3.50
CA ILE A 112 9.84 -2.83 4.84
C ILE A 112 9.07 -4.11 5.16
N GLY A 113 7.75 -4.10 4.97
CA GLY A 113 6.92 -5.28 5.19
C GLY A 113 7.28 -6.44 4.26
N GLY A 114 7.61 -6.16 3.00
CA GLY A 114 8.01 -7.17 2.03
C GLY A 114 9.28 -7.91 2.48
N VAL A 115 10.27 -7.19 2.99
CA VAL A 115 11.51 -7.78 3.54
C VAL A 115 11.20 -8.68 4.72
N THR A 116 10.32 -8.28 5.65
CA THR A 116 9.94 -9.14 6.78
C THR A 116 9.13 -10.37 6.34
N GLY A 117 8.41 -10.27 5.23
CA GLY A 117 7.73 -11.42 4.60
C GLY A 117 8.71 -12.43 4.01
N VAL A 118 9.81 -11.96 3.42
CA VAL A 118 10.90 -12.85 2.97
C VAL A 118 11.54 -13.57 4.16
N VAL A 119 11.69 -12.89 5.31
CA VAL A 119 12.15 -13.56 6.55
C VAL A 119 11.18 -14.68 6.96
N LEU A 120 9.88 -14.41 6.99
CA LEU A 120 8.85 -15.40 7.36
C LEU A 120 8.65 -16.50 6.31
N SER A 121 9.07 -16.29 5.06
CA SER A 121 9.03 -17.35 4.04
C SER A 121 10.00 -18.49 4.35
N ASN A 122 11.03 -18.24 5.17
CA ASN A 122 11.95 -19.25 5.65
C ASN A 122 11.33 -20.02 6.83
N ALA A 123 10.94 -21.27 6.59
CA ALA A 123 10.25 -22.07 7.60
C ALA A 123 11.08 -22.38 8.86
N GLY A 124 12.42 -22.33 8.77
CA GLY A 124 13.28 -22.49 9.95
C GLY A 124 13.18 -21.30 10.91
N ILE A 125 13.06 -20.09 10.36
CA ILE A 125 12.84 -18.87 11.14
C ILE A 125 11.38 -18.77 11.56
N ASP A 126 10.44 -19.06 10.64
CA ASP A 126 9.01 -19.02 10.94
C ASP A 126 8.67 -19.93 12.11
N TYR A 127 9.32 -21.09 12.28
CA TYR A 127 9.05 -21.95 13.44
C TYR A 127 9.13 -21.22 14.79
N SER A 128 10.05 -20.26 14.93
CA SER A 128 10.20 -19.45 16.14
C SER A 128 9.33 -18.19 16.15
N LEU A 129 8.99 -17.65 14.98
CA LEU A 129 8.23 -16.40 14.85
C LEU A 129 6.74 -16.62 14.60
N HIS A 130 6.32 -17.85 14.30
CA HIS A 130 4.96 -18.23 14.00
C HIS A 130 4.06 -17.87 15.17
N ASP A 131 2.88 -17.33 14.87
CA ASP A 131 1.92 -16.88 15.89
C ASP A 131 2.49 -15.83 16.89
N THR A 132 3.61 -15.15 16.58
CA THR A 132 4.10 -14.02 17.38
C THR A 132 3.66 -12.68 16.79
N TYR A 133 3.93 -11.61 17.54
CA TYR A 133 3.77 -10.24 17.06
C TYR A 133 4.64 -9.89 15.83
N TYR A 134 5.65 -10.71 15.48
CA TYR A 134 6.43 -10.49 14.25
C TYR A 134 5.56 -10.70 13.00
N VAL A 135 4.75 -11.77 13.00
CA VAL A 135 3.78 -12.06 11.94
C VAL A 135 2.71 -10.98 11.88
N VAL A 136 2.25 -10.49 13.04
CA VAL A 136 1.30 -9.37 13.13
C VAL A 136 1.90 -8.13 12.47
N ALA A 137 3.12 -7.74 12.86
CA ALA A 137 3.80 -6.57 12.34
C ALA A 137 4.03 -6.67 10.82
N HIS A 138 4.56 -7.78 10.35
CA HIS A 138 4.77 -8.05 8.92
C HIS A 138 3.49 -7.84 8.12
N PHE A 139 2.41 -8.53 8.51
CA PHE A 139 1.14 -8.49 7.79
C PHE A 139 0.52 -7.09 7.78
N HIS A 140 0.65 -6.35 8.88
CA HIS A 140 0.16 -4.98 8.93
C HIS A 140 0.97 -4.05 8.01
N TYR A 141 2.29 -4.19 7.91
CA TYR A 141 3.07 -3.39 6.95
C TYR A 141 2.68 -3.67 5.47
N VAL A 142 2.53 -4.95 5.08
CA VAL A 142 2.28 -5.29 3.66
C VAL A 142 0.82 -5.17 3.25
N LEU A 143 -0.12 -5.70 4.05
CA LEU A 143 -1.52 -5.78 3.63
C LEU A 143 -2.35 -4.68 4.26
N SER A 144 -2.32 -4.52 5.60
CA SER A 144 -3.16 -3.51 6.26
C SER A 144 -2.76 -2.11 5.80
N LEU A 145 -1.50 -1.73 5.99
CA LEU A 145 -0.99 -0.42 5.64
C LEU A 145 -0.80 -0.29 4.13
N GLY A 146 -0.39 -1.34 3.42
CA GLY A 146 -0.35 -1.33 1.95
C GLY A 146 -1.72 -1.00 1.35
N ALA A 147 -2.77 -1.73 1.72
CA ALA A 147 -4.12 -1.46 1.22
C ALA A 147 -4.64 -0.09 1.66
N VAL A 148 -4.50 0.26 2.95
CA VAL A 148 -5.00 1.54 3.49
C VAL A 148 -4.31 2.74 2.83
N PHE A 149 -2.97 2.70 2.66
CA PHE A 149 -2.25 3.79 2.02
C PHE A 149 -2.59 3.90 0.54
N ALA A 150 -2.76 2.78 -0.17
CA ALA A 150 -3.21 2.82 -1.56
C ALA A 150 -4.64 3.37 -1.69
N ILE A 151 -5.54 3.02 -0.77
CA ILE A 151 -6.90 3.56 -0.72
C ILE A 151 -6.87 5.08 -0.48
N PHE A 152 -6.10 5.56 0.49
CA PHE A 152 -6.00 7.01 0.72
C PHE A 152 -5.30 7.73 -0.44
N ALA A 153 -4.26 7.14 -1.02
CA ALA A 153 -3.62 7.67 -2.23
C ALA A 153 -4.66 7.87 -3.34
N GLY A 154 -5.44 6.83 -3.64
CA GLY A 154 -6.52 6.89 -4.64
C GLY A 154 -7.63 7.85 -4.24
N PHE A 155 -8.02 7.88 -2.97
CA PHE A 155 -9.05 8.77 -2.45
C PHE A 155 -8.69 10.23 -2.72
N TYR A 156 -7.48 10.66 -2.33
CA TYR A 156 -7.01 12.02 -2.59
C TYR A 156 -6.77 12.27 -4.08
N TYR A 157 -6.34 11.27 -4.85
CA TYR A 157 -6.09 11.40 -6.28
C TYR A 157 -7.37 11.66 -7.07
N TRP A 158 -8.44 10.91 -6.80
CA TRP A 158 -9.73 11.03 -7.48
C TRP A 158 -10.77 11.87 -6.71
N PHE A 159 -10.40 12.52 -5.61
CA PHE A 159 -11.35 13.27 -4.76
C PHE A 159 -12.16 14.30 -5.56
N GLU A 160 -11.48 15.19 -6.29
CA GLU A 160 -12.14 16.22 -7.09
C GLU A 160 -13.02 15.61 -8.18
N LYS A 161 -12.58 14.49 -8.79
CA LYS A 161 -13.34 13.79 -9.83
C LYS A 161 -14.63 13.18 -9.28
N MET A 162 -14.60 12.61 -8.07
CA MET A 162 -15.77 11.98 -7.45
C MET A 162 -16.76 13.01 -6.90
N PHE A 163 -16.27 14.07 -6.27
CA PHE A 163 -17.12 14.99 -5.49
C PHE A 163 -17.36 16.35 -6.16
N GLY A 164 -16.62 16.70 -7.22
CA GLY A 164 -16.68 18.02 -7.87
C GLY A 164 -16.20 19.18 -7.01
N VAL A 165 -15.52 18.90 -5.89
CA VAL A 165 -15.03 19.90 -4.95
C VAL A 165 -13.59 19.62 -4.55
N LYS A 166 -12.85 20.68 -4.21
CA LYS A 166 -11.46 20.60 -3.76
C LYS A 166 -11.36 20.31 -2.28
N TYR A 167 -10.51 19.33 -1.92
CA TYR A 167 -10.06 19.18 -0.55
C TYR A 167 -9.00 20.23 -0.18
N ASN A 168 -8.77 20.42 1.12
CA ASN A 168 -7.71 21.26 1.61
C ASN A 168 -6.38 20.48 1.63
N GLU A 169 -5.42 20.90 0.79
CA GLU A 169 -4.11 20.24 0.64
C GLU A 169 -3.33 20.16 1.95
N PHE A 170 -3.41 21.20 2.80
CA PHE A 170 -2.74 21.20 4.10
C PHE A 170 -3.31 20.10 5.00
N LEU A 171 -4.64 19.99 5.10
CA LEU A 171 -5.28 18.93 5.89
C LEU A 171 -4.98 17.53 5.32
N GLY A 172 -4.92 17.40 3.99
CA GLY A 172 -4.53 16.16 3.32
C GLY A 172 -3.10 15.72 3.68
N ALA A 173 -2.14 16.64 3.61
CA ALA A 173 -0.76 16.39 3.99
C ALA A 173 -0.60 16.14 5.51
N THR A 174 -1.34 16.87 6.36
CA THR A 174 -1.34 16.65 7.81
C THR A 174 -1.89 15.27 8.15
N HIS A 175 -2.97 14.84 7.51
CA HIS A 175 -3.49 13.48 7.67
C HIS A 175 -2.42 12.44 7.32
N PHE A 176 -1.75 12.60 6.18
CA PHE A 176 -0.64 11.72 5.79
C PHE A 176 0.44 11.63 6.86
N TRP A 177 1.00 12.76 7.32
CA TRP A 177 2.14 12.74 8.24
C TRP A 177 1.79 12.14 9.60
N ILE A 178 0.64 12.50 10.16
CA ILE A 178 0.20 11.94 11.45
C ILE A 178 -0.04 10.44 11.30
N MET A 179 -0.71 10.01 10.23
CA MET A 179 -0.95 8.60 9.97
C MET A 179 0.36 7.84 9.79
N PHE A 180 1.28 8.34 8.96
CA PHE A 180 2.57 7.71 8.66
C PHE A 180 3.43 7.54 9.91
N VAL A 181 3.53 8.56 10.76
CA VAL A 181 4.25 8.46 12.04
C VAL A 181 3.54 7.49 12.99
N GLY A 182 2.23 7.63 13.15
CA GLY A 182 1.43 6.78 14.04
C GLY A 182 1.56 5.30 13.71
N VAL A 183 1.38 4.91 12.44
CA VAL A 183 1.41 3.49 12.06
C VAL A 183 2.80 2.86 12.19
N ASN A 184 3.87 3.62 11.95
CA ASN A 184 5.22 3.12 12.21
C ASN A 184 5.44 2.93 13.71
N LEU A 185 4.97 3.87 14.55
CA LEU A 185 5.03 3.71 16.01
C LEU A 185 4.15 2.55 16.51
N VAL A 186 3.05 2.23 15.82
CA VAL A 186 2.26 1.02 16.13
C VAL A 186 3.04 -0.23 15.80
N PHE A 187 3.39 -0.43 14.51
CA PHE A 187 3.77 -1.74 14.01
C PHE A 187 5.27 -1.99 13.99
N PHE A 188 6.12 -0.95 13.93
CA PHE A 188 7.57 -1.16 13.97
C PHE A 188 8.01 -1.80 15.31
N PRO A 189 7.54 -1.31 16.49
CA PRO A 189 7.83 -1.95 17.77
C PRO A 189 7.37 -3.40 17.89
N GLN A 190 6.31 -3.77 17.17
CA GLN A 190 5.76 -5.14 17.21
C GLN A 190 6.71 -6.17 16.61
N HIS A 191 7.63 -5.78 15.71
CA HIS A 191 8.70 -6.68 15.28
C HIS A 191 9.61 -7.06 16.45
N PHE A 192 9.95 -6.11 17.33
CA PHE A 192 10.76 -6.39 18.52
C PHE A 192 9.99 -7.25 19.53
N LEU A 193 8.70 -6.98 19.75
CA LEU A 193 7.84 -7.85 20.57
C LEU A 193 7.81 -9.29 20.04
N GLY A 194 7.68 -9.45 18.73
CA GLY A 194 7.71 -10.75 18.08
C GLY A 194 9.04 -11.48 18.22
N LEU A 195 10.16 -10.76 18.05
CA LEU A 195 11.51 -11.30 18.26
C LEU A 195 11.76 -11.70 19.73
N GLN A 196 11.11 -11.03 20.68
CA GLN A 196 11.11 -11.39 22.10
C GLN A 196 10.13 -12.54 22.42
N GLY A 197 9.45 -13.10 21.43
CA GLY A 197 8.54 -14.24 21.58
C GLY A 197 7.14 -13.88 22.08
N MET A 198 6.72 -12.60 22.02
CA MET A 198 5.37 -12.23 22.43
C MET A 198 4.33 -12.89 21.49
N PRO A 199 3.45 -13.77 21.99
CA PRO A 199 2.44 -14.43 21.17
C PRO A 199 1.30 -13.47 20.82
N ARG A 200 0.71 -13.64 19.63
CA ARG A 200 -0.49 -12.89 19.21
C ARG A 200 -1.75 -13.45 19.87
N ARG A 201 -2.81 -12.63 19.94
CA ARG A 201 -4.14 -12.99 20.49
C ARG A 201 -4.17 -13.23 22.00
N TYR A 202 -3.27 -12.59 22.73
CA TYR A 202 -3.28 -12.57 24.19
C TYR A 202 -3.85 -11.25 24.69
N ILE A 203 -4.63 -11.32 25.77
CA ILE A 203 -5.27 -10.17 26.43
C ILE A 203 -4.28 -9.46 27.38
N ASP A 204 -3.31 -10.18 27.92
CA ASP A 204 -2.32 -9.70 28.89
C ASP A 204 -0.91 -10.24 28.52
N TYR A 205 0.13 -9.63 29.07
CA TYR A 205 1.53 -9.96 28.83
C TYR A 205 2.43 -9.67 30.05
N PRO A 206 3.52 -10.44 30.25
CA PRO A 206 4.52 -10.14 31.28
C PRO A 206 5.22 -8.78 31.10
N ASP A 207 5.72 -8.20 32.20
CA ASP A 207 6.38 -6.89 32.25
C ASP A 207 7.53 -6.69 31.23
N ALA A 208 8.18 -7.79 30.82
CA ALA A 208 9.27 -7.76 29.83
C ALA A 208 8.84 -7.18 28.47
N TYR A 209 7.54 -7.23 28.12
CA TYR A 209 7.00 -6.71 26.87
C TYR A 209 6.49 -5.27 26.98
N THR A 210 6.38 -4.73 28.19
CA THR A 210 5.71 -3.45 28.47
C THR A 210 6.28 -2.29 27.65
N TYR A 211 7.61 -2.19 27.53
CA TYR A 211 8.26 -1.06 26.84
C TYR A 211 7.79 -0.92 25.38
N TRP A 212 7.94 -1.97 24.56
CA TRP A 212 7.55 -1.92 23.15
C TRP A 212 6.04 -1.88 22.98
N ASN A 213 5.28 -2.51 23.89
CA ASN A 213 3.82 -2.49 23.83
C ASN A 213 3.26 -1.09 24.13
N GLN A 214 3.84 -0.36 25.08
CA GLN A 214 3.48 1.03 25.37
C GLN A 214 3.76 1.95 24.19
N ILE A 215 4.92 1.80 23.52
CA ILE A 215 5.23 2.58 22.31
C ILE A 215 4.21 2.28 21.20
N SER A 216 3.87 1.00 21.00
CA SER A 216 2.84 0.57 20.05
C SER A 216 1.48 1.23 20.34
N SER A 217 1.10 1.29 21.63
CA SER A 217 -0.14 1.92 22.10
C SER A 217 -0.16 3.44 21.89
N ILE A 218 0.98 4.12 22.11
CA ILE A 218 1.11 5.56 21.80
C ILE A 218 0.95 5.79 20.29
N GLY A 219 1.58 4.95 19.47
CA GLY A 219 1.39 4.99 18.02
C GLY A 219 -0.08 4.88 17.62
N TYR A 220 -0.85 4.03 18.31
CA TYR A 220 -2.28 3.85 18.03
C TYR A 220 -3.07 5.13 18.31
N VAL A 221 -2.78 5.82 19.42
CA VAL A 221 -3.40 7.11 19.73
C VAL A 221 -3.07 8.16 18.66
N ILE A 222 -1.81 8.22 18.22
CA ILE A 222 -1.40 9.14 17.13
C ILE A 222 -2.15 8.80 15.83
N THR A 223 -2.25 7.52 15.47
CA THR A 223 -3.04 7.07 14.32
C THR A 223 -4.51 7.47 14.43
N ALA A 224 -5.12 7.37 15.61
CA ALA A 224 -6.49 7.82 15.83
C ALA A 224 -6.65 9.33 15.60
N VAL A 225 -5.67 10.15 15.99
CA VAL A 225 -5.63 11.58 15.65
C VAL A 225 -5.56 11.77 14.12
N GLY A 226 -4.78 10.96 13.41
CA GLY A 226 -4.73 10.97 11.94
C GLY A 226 -6.11 10.78 11.30
N VAL A 227 -6.88 9.81 11.81
CA VAL A 227 -8.27 9.58 11.37
C VAL A 227 -9.16 10.78 11.66
N LEU A 228 -9.01 11.45 12.81
CA LEU A 228 -9.76 12.66 13.12
C LEU A 228 -9.43 13.80 12.13
N VAL A 229 -8.16 13.98 11.76
CA VAL A 229 -7.77 14.97 10.74
C VAL A 229 -8.40 14.65 9.39
N PHE A 230 -8.46 13.38 9.01
CA PHE A 230 -9.18 12.97 7.80
C PHE A 230 -10.66 13.35 7.84
N LEU A 231 -11.37 13.08 8.95
CA LEU A 231 -12.77 13.46 9.11
C LEU A 231 -12.98 14.98 9.07
N ILE A 232 -12.06 15.75 9.68
CA ILE A 232 -12.08 17.21 9.61
C ILE A 232 -11.88 17.70 8.17
N MET A 233 -10.98 17.07 7.41
CA MET A 233 -10.77 17.38 5.99
C MET A 233 -12.04 17.15 5.17
N LEU A 234 -12.75 16.04 5.39
CA LEU A 234 -14.02 15.77 4.73
C LEU A 234 -15.10 16.79 5.08
N ALA A 235 -15.25 17.11 6.36
CA ALA A 235 -16.22 18.10 6.82
C ALA A 235 -15.92 19.49 6.24
N GLU A 236 -14.64 19.88 6.20
CA GLU A 236 -14.20 21.15 5.64
C GLU A 236 -14.49 21.25 4.14
N ALA A 237 -14.23 20.19 3.37
CA ALA A 237 -14.54 20.13 1.94
C ALA A 237 -16.06 20.20 1.68
N ALA A 238 -16.85 19.50 2.49
CA ALA A 238 -18.31 19.47 2.39
C ALA A 238 -18.96 20.82 2.73
N ILE A 239 -18.38 21.58 3.66
CA ILE A 239 -18.87 22.90 4.06
C ILE A 239 -18.40 23.99 3.08
N ARG A 240 -17.12 24.01 2.71
CA ARG A 240 -16.54 25.09 1.88
C ARG A 240 -16.88 24.94 0.41
N ARG A 241 -17.10 23.71 -0.08
CA ARG A 241 -17.49 23.37 -1.46
C ARG A 241 -16.75 24.16 -2.55
N ARG A 242 -15.43 24.33 -2.40
CA ARG A 242 -14.60 24.99 -3.42
C ARG A 242 -14.73 24.20 -4.73
N PRO A 243 -15.07 24.84 -5.87
CA PRO A 243 -15.32 24.13 -7.11
C PRO A 243 -14.08 23.37 -7.57
N GLY A 244 -14.24 22.09 -7.85
CA GLY A 244 -13.21 21.24 -8.43
C GLY A 244 -12.90 21.63 -9.87
N VAL A 245 -11.85 21.04 -10.43
CA VAL A 245 -11.50 21.19 -11.84
C VAL A 245 -11.48 19.82 -12.53
N ASP A 246 -11.59 19.83 -13.85
CA ASP A 246 -11.70 18.61 -14.66
C ASP A 246 -10.40 17.79 -14.61
N ASN A 247 -9.26 18.47 -14.71
CA ASN A 247 -7.92 17.89 -14.54
C ASN A 247 -7.13 18.68 -13.48
N PRO A 248 -7.21 18.32 -12.19
CA PRO A 248 -6.50 19.01 -11.11
C PRO A 248 -4.99 18.78 -11.11
N TRP A 249 -4.50 17.76 -11.82
CA TRP A 249 -3.10 17.34 -11.80
C TRP A 249 -2.32 17.77 -13.04
N GLY A 250 -3.00 18.32 -14.05
CA GLY A 250 -2.40 18.96 -15.21
C GLY A 250 -1.72 17.98 -16.17
N GLU A 251 -0.58 18.38 -16.72
CA GLU A 251 0.11 17.68 -17.82
C GLU A 251 0.55 16.24 -17.50
N GLY A 252 0.70 15.88 -16.22
CA GLY A 252 1.02 14.51 -15.82
C GLY A 252 -0.20 13.57 -15.79
N ALA A 253 -1.41 14.13 -15.73
CA ALA A 253 -2.66 13.36 -15.72
C ALA A 253 -3.18 13.23 -17.15
N THR A 254 -2.65 12.23 -17.86
CA THR A 254 -2.88 12.03 -19.30
C THR A 254 -3.93 10.96 -19.61
N THR A 255 -4.46 10.27 -18.61
CA THR A 255 -5.47 9.22 -18.77
C THR A 255 -6.88 9.79 -19.00
N LEU A 256 -7.76 8.98 -19.61
CA LEU A 256 -9.05 9.43 -20.13
C LEU A 256 -9.97 10.07 -19.08
N GLU A 257 -9.90 9.65 -17.81
CA GLU A 257 -10.75 10.19 -16.75
C GLU A 257 -10.55 11.68 -16.51
N TRP A 258 -9.38 12.21 -16.86
CA TRP A 258 -9.04 13.64 -16.73
C TRP A 258 -9.51 14.48 -17.92
N THR A 259 -10.07 13.87 -18.96
CA THR A 259 -10.68 14.57 -20.09
C THR A 259 -12.16 14.91 -19.84
N LEU A 260 -12.74 14.37 -18.77
CA LEU A 260 -14.15 14.56 -18.40
C LEU A 260 -14.32 15.65 -17.35
N SER A 261 -15.55 16.14 -17.19
CA SER A 261 -15.89 17.07 -16.12
C SER A 261 -15.71 16.47 -14.72
N SER A 262 -15.66 17.32 -13.69
CA SER A 262 -15.65 16.91 -12.28
C SER A 262 -16.89 17.46 -11.53
N PRO A 263 -17.90 16.62 -11.18
CA PRO A 263 -17.98 15.19 -11.43
C PRO A 263 -18.30 14.88 -12.91
N PRO A 264 -18.02 13.64 -13.37
CA PRO A 264 -18.33 13.25 -14.73
C PRO A 264 -19.86 13.18 -14.96
N PRO A 265 -20.33 13.40 -16.20
CA PRO A 265 -21.73 13.19 -16.55
C PRO A 265 -22.11 11.71 -16.45
N HIS A 266 -23.42 11.42 -16.35
CA HIS A 266 -23.94 10.04 -16.30
C HIS A 266 -23.51 9.20 -17.51
N HIS A 267 -23.46 9.81 -18.70
CA HIS A 267 -22.89 9.20 -19.91
C HIS A 267 -21.60 9.92 -20.26
N GLN A 268 -20.47 9.22 -20.20
CA GLN A 268 -19.14 9.83 -20.18
C GLN A 268 -18.65 10.26 -21.57
N PHE A 269 -18.78 9.41 -22.59
CA PHE A 269 -18.25 9.66 -23.93
C PHE A 269 -19.32 9.39 -24.98
N ASN A 270 -19.85 10.46 -25.60
CA ASN A 270 -20.80 10.34 -26.71
C ASN A 270 -20.13 9.75 -27.97
N GLU A 271 -18.85 10.07 -28.17
CA GLU A 271 -17.98 9.51 -29.21
C GLU A 271 -16.82 8.79 -28.54
N LEU A 272 -16.51 7.59 -29.01
CA LEU A 272 -15.43 6.79 -28.43
C LEU A 272 -14.08 7.50 -28.64
N PRO A 273 -13.31 7.74 -27.56
CA PRO A 273 -12.01 8.36 -27.69
C PRO A 273 -11.06 7.44 -28.47
N VAL A 274 -10.37 7.99 -29.47
CA VAL A 274 -9.35 7.28 -30.23
C VAL A 274 -8.03 7.35 -29.46
N VAL A 275 -7.66 6.23 -28.83
CA VAL A 275 -6.37 6.11 -28.14
C VAL A 275 -5.27 5.89 -29.18
N LYS A 276 -4.34 6.85 -29.27
CA LYS A 276 -3.11 6.68 -30.07
C LYS A 276 -2.07 5.97 -29.22
N THR A 277 -1.17 5.23 -29.86
CA THR A 277 0.00 4.65 -29.19
C THR A 277 0.82 5.76 -28.55
N ASP A 278 1.21 5.58 -27.28
CA ASP A 278 2.17 6.47 -26.61
C ASP A 278 3.46 6.55 -27.44
N GLU A 279 3.80 7.75 -27.94
CA GLU A 279 5.05 8.01 -28.67
C GLU A 279 6.22 8.30 -27.70
N HIS A 280 6.37 7.48 -26.67
CA HIS A 280 7.38 7.65 -25.62
C HIS A 280 8.24 6.39 -25.43
#